data_AF-A0A3M0Z571-F1
#
_entry.id   AF-A0A3M0Z571-F1
#
_cell.length_a   1.000
_cell.length_b   1.000
_cell.length_c   1.000
_cell.angle_alpha   90.00
_cell.angle_beta   90.00
_cell.angle_gamma   90.00
#
_symmetry.space_group_name_H-M   'P 1'
#
loop_
_entity.id
_entity.type
_entity.pdbx_description
1 polymer ?
#
loop_
_entity_poly.entity_id
_entity_poly.type
_entity_poly.pdbx_seq_one_letter_code
_entity_poly.pdbx_strand_id
1 'polypeptide(L)' 'VPGIRPSGSALGDQKRVMTPADAARLGIEYIVVGRPITRAPEPDVAARAILDEIEGAVIE' A
#
# COMPACT_ATOMS: atom_id res chain seq x y z
N VAL A 1 -3.73 8.16 6.87
CA VAL A 1 -2.32 8.64 6.94
C VAL A 1 -1.75 8.68 5.53
N PRO A 2 -1.05 9.74 5.07
CA PRO A 2 -0.46 9.77 3.73
C PRO A 2 0.84 8.95 3.67
N GLY A 3 1.00 8.08 2.65
CA GLY A 3 2.28 7.41 2.35
C GLY A 3 2.29 5.90 2.56
N ILE A 4 1.34 5.18 1.97
CA ILE A 4 1.29 3.71 2.02
C ILE A 4 1.79 3.13 0.69
N ARG A 5 2.72 2.17 0.74
CA ARG A 5 3.34 1.57 -0.44
C ARG A 5 3.39 0.04 -0.33
N PRO A 6 3.04 -0.67 -1.42
CA PRO A 6 3.21 -2.11 -1.50
C PRO A 6 4.69 -2.51 -1.49
N SER A 7 4.92 -3.73 -1.00
CA SER A 7 6.23 -4.37 -0.89
C SER A 7 6.99 -4.38 -2.24
N GLY A 8 8.22 -3.83 -2.29
CA GLY A 8 9.12 -3.89 -3.47
C GLY A 8 9.36 -2.60 -4.27
N SER A 9 8.74 -1.47 -3.89
CA SER A 9 8.93 -0.17 -4.60
C SER A 9 10.19 0.59 -4.17
N ALA A 10 10.92 1.18 -5.13
CA ALA A 10 12.16 1.93 -4.90
C ALA A 10 12.04 3.08 -3.86
N LEU A 11 13.00 3.10 -2.92
CA LEU A 11 13.22 4.09 -1.86
C LEU A 11 13.57 5.47 -2.45
N GLY A 12 12.56 6.24 -2.85
CA GLY A 12 12.74 7.67 -3.08
C GLY A 12 12.84 8.47 -1.77
N ASP A 13 12.57 9.76 -1.90
CA ASP A 13 12.59 10.86 -0.94
C ASP A 13 11.55 10.84 0.22
N GLN A 14 10.93 9.70 0.56
CA GLN A 14 9.85 9.67 1.58
C GLN A 14 10.34 9.22 2.97
N LYS A 15 10.11 10.07 3.98
CA LYS A 15 10.58 9.93 5.38
C LYS A 15 9.79 8.97 6.28
N ARG A 16 8.61 8.49 5.89
CA ARG A 16 7.87 7.44 6.63
C ARG A 16 7.13 6.58 5.61
N VAL A 17 7.48 5.31 5.57
CA VAL A 17 6.85 4.30 4.69
C VAL A 17 6.17 3.32 5.63
N MET A 18 4.86 3.24 5.56
CA MET A 18 4.05 2.24 6.27
C MET A 18 3.49 1.30 5.22
N THR A 19 3.57 -0.01 5.45
CA THR A 19 2.98 -0.97 4.52
C THR A 19 1.45 -0.98 4.67
N PRO A 20 0.70 -1.41 3.65
CA PRO A 20 -0.74 -1.61 3.79
C PRO A 20 -1.08 -2.56 4.95
N ALA A 21 -0.27 -3.61 5.13
CA ALA A 21 -0.42 -4.56 6.24
C ALA A 21 -0.23 -3.92 7.62
N ASP A 22 0.76 -3.03 7.78
CA ASP A 22 0.94 -2.28 9.03
C ASP A 22 -0.22 -1.33 9.31
N ALA A 23 -0.78 -0.71 8.26
CA ALA A 23 -1.95 0.15 8.39
C ALA A 23 -3.18 -0.64 8.86
N ALA A 24 -3.40 -1.84 8.31
CA ALA A 24 -4.46 -2.74 8.75
C ALA A 24 -4.30 -3.12 10.23
N ARG A 25 -3.10 -3.50 10.67
CA ARG A 25 -2.82 -3.85 12.09
C ARG A 25 -2.99 -2.68 13.06
N LEU A 26 -2.80 -1.44 12.58
CA LEU A 26 -3.00 -0.23 13.38
C LEU A 26 -4.47 0.23 13.41
N GLY A 27 -5.39 -0.52 12.79
CA GLY A 27 -6.82 -0.18 12.74
C GLY A 27 -7.11 1.03 11.84
N ILE A 28 -6.23 1.35 10.89
CA ILE A 28 -6.44 2.46 9.96
C ILE A 28 -7.47 2.03 8.91
N GLU A 29 -8.66 2.63 8.93
CA GLU A 29 -9.72 2.25 7.98
C GLU A 29 -9.50 2.78 6.56
N TYR A 30 -8.65 3.81 6.39
CA TYR A 30 -8.40 4.45 5.10
C TYR A 30 -6.93 4.72 4.83
N ILE A 31 -6.48 4.22 3.67
CA ILE A 31 -5.13 4.41 3.16
C ILE A 31 -5.17 5.20 1.85
N VAL A 32 -4.16 6.04 1.61
CA VAL A 32 -4.03 6.79 0.34
C VAL A 32 -2.83 6.24 -0.41
N VAL A 33 -3.09 5.64 -1.57
CA VAL A 33 -2.06 5.12 -2.48
C VAL A 33 -2.11 5.88 -3.80
N GLY A 34 -1.05 6.64 -4.08
CA GLY A 34 -0.93 7.45 -5.30
C GLY A 34 0.01 6.83 -6.32
N ARG A 35 1.28 7.24 -6.28
CA ARG A 35 2.32 6.84 -7.25
C ARG A 35 2.41 5.33 -7.55
N PRO A 36 2.26 4.41 -6.57
CA PRO A 36 2.31 2.97 -6.86
C PRO A 36 1.23 2.50 -7.84
N ILE A 37 0.06 3.14 -7.85
CA ILE A 37 -1.04 2.82 -8.78
C ILE A 37 -0.88 3.65 -10.05
N THR A 38 -0.71 4.97 -9.93
CA THR A 38 -0.74 5.87 -11.10
C THR A 38 0.48 5.80 -12.00
N ARG A 39 1.58 5.17 -11.55
CA ARG A 39 2.79 4.95 -12.36
C ARG A 39 3.02 3.47 -12.70
N ALA A 40 2.12 2.57 -12.31
CA ALA A 40 2.21 1.17 -12.69
C ALA A 40 1.93 1.02 -14.19
N PRO A 41 2.59 0.06 -14.88
CA PRO A 41 2.25 -0.28 -16.26
C PRO A 41 0.81 -0.81 -16.37
N GLU A 42 0.33 -1.49 -15.33
CA GLU A 42 -1.03 -2.02 -15.21
C GLU A 42 -1.64 -1.56 -13.87
N PRO A 43 -2.32 -0.39 -13.85
CA PRO A 43 -2.83 0.22 -12.62
C PRO A 43 -3.90 -0.63 -11.90
N ASP A 44 -4.71 -1.37 -12.64
CA ASP A 44 -5.74 -2.26 -12.11
C ASP A 44 -5.13 -3.47 -11.39
N VAL A 45 -4.08 -4.06 -11.97
CA VAL A 45 -3.32 -5.16 -11.35
C VAL A 45 -2.63 -4.66 -10.08
N ALA A 46 -2.00 -3.49 -10.12
CA ALA A 46 -1.36 -2.89 -8.95
C ALA A 46 -2.35 -2.60 -7.82
N ALA A 47 -3.54 -2.06 -8.14
CA ALA A 47 -4.57 -1.80 -7.15
C ALA A 47 -5.09 -3.09 -6.50
N ARG A 48 -5.34 -4.14 -7.29
CA ARG A 48 -5.77 -5.46 -6.78
C ARG A 48 -4.73 -6.09 -5.86
N ALA A 49 -3.46 -6.07 -6.25
CA ALA A 49 -2.37 -6.59 -5.41
C ALA A 49 -2.27 -5.86 -4.05
N ILE A 50 -2.52 -4.55 -4.03
CA ILE A 50 -2.58 -3.79 -2.77
C ILE A 50 -3.79 -4.20 -1.92
N LEU A 51 -4.96 -4.46 -2.54
CA LEU A 51 -6.12 -4.99 -1.82
C LEU A 51 -5.83 -6.37 -1.22
N ASP A 52 -5.24 -7.27 -2.00
CA ASP A 52 -4.89 -8.62 -1.55
C ASP A 52 -3.89 -8.56 -0.36
N GLU A 53 -2.94 -7.63 -0.39
CA GLU A 53 -1.98 -7.40 0.71
C GLU A 53 -2.66 -6.88 1.98
N ILE A 54 -3.72 -6.07 1.86
CA ILE A 54 -4.51 -5.59 2.99
C ILE A 54 -5.35 -6.74 3.54
N GLU A 55 -6.12 -7.43 2.70
CA GLU A 55 -7.00 -8.53 3.11
C GLU A 55 -6.21 -9.66 3.76
N GLY A 56 -5.07 -10.06 3.18
CA GLY A 56 -4.18 -11.06 3.75
C GLY A 56 -3.58 -10.66 5.10
N ALA A 57 -3.51 -9.37 5.42
CA ALA A 57 -3.00 -8.88 6.70
C ALA A 57 -4.06 -8.81 7.81
N VAL A 58 -5.36 -8.89 7.49
CA VAL A 58 -6.46 -8.84 8.47
C VAL A 58 -6.92 -10.23 8.94
N ILE A 59 -6.44 -11.31 8.30
CA ILE A 59 -6.87 -12.69 8.55
C ILE A 59 -5.91 -13.46 9.49
N GLU A 60 -4.92 -12.79 10.10
CA GLU A 60 -4.04 -13.36 11.14
C GLU A 60 -4.42 -12.89 12.55
#